data_AF-A0A5J9SQJ4-F1
#
_entry.id   AF-A0A5J9SQJ4-F1
#
_cell.length_a   1.000
_cell.length_b   1.000
_cell.length_c   1.000
_cell.angle_alpha   90.00
_cell.angle_beta   90.00
_cell.angle_gamma   90.00
#
_symmetry.space_group_name_H-M   'P 1'
#
loop_
_entity.id
_entity.type
_entity.pdbx_description
1 polymer ?
#
loop_
_entity_poly.entity_id
_entity_poly.type
_entity_poly.pdbx_seq_one_letter_code
_entity_poly.pdbx_strand_id
1 'polypeptide(L)'
;MPPLPPSPPPPVLMEELVEEVLLRVPPDDPATLVRAALVCKPWCRLVSGRGFRHRFRELHRTPPMLGFCYITYDEDEDEEISRFALTTSFTPP
;
A
#
# COMPACT_ATOMS: atom_id res chain seq x y z
N MET A 1 -31.65 -12.00 29.78
CA MET A 1 -30.20 -11.71 29.77
C MET A 1 -30.00 -10.23 29.56
N PRO A 2 -29.23 -9.52 30.41
CA PRO A 2 -28.84 -8.15 30.09
C PRO A 2 -27.92 -8.16 28.86
N PRO A 3 -27.95 -7.12 28.01
CA PRO A 3 -27.05 -7.00 26.88
C PRO A 3 -25.59 -6.95 27.36
N LEU A 4 -24.70 -7.65 26.67
CA LEU A 4 -23.26 -7.59 26.94
C LEU A 4 -22.78 -6.13 26.80
N PRO A 5 -21.95 -5.63 27.72
CA PRO A 5 -21.36 -4.31 27.60
C PRO A 5 -20.57 -4.20 26.29
N PRO A 6 -20.57 -3.03 25.64
CA PRO A 6 -19.82 -2.82 24.41
C PRO A 6 -18.33 -3.09 24.66
N SER A 7 -17.71 -3.86 23.76
CA SER A 7 -16.27 -4.12 23.80
C SER A 7 -15.51 -2.79 23.74
N PRO A 8 -14.50 -2.57 24.60
CA PRO A 8 -13.70 -1.36 24.56
C PRO A 8 -13.06 -1.21 23.17
N PRO A 9 -12.99 0.02 22.62
CA PRO A 9 -12.34 0.24 21.35
C PRO A 9 -10.89 -0.26 21.43
N PRO A 10 -10.39 -0.93 20.37
CA PRO A 10 -9.00 -1.38 20.35
C PRO A 10 -8.09 -0.17 20.63
N PRO A 11 -7.16 -0.24 21.59
CA PRO A 11 -6.25 0.86 21.89
C PRO A 11 -5.57 1.39 20.62
N VAL A 12 -5.58 2.72 20.42
CA VAL A 12 -4.92 3.41 19.30
C VAL A 12 -3.46 2.95 19.10
N LEU A 13 -2.81 2.52 20.18
CA LEU A 13 -1.45 1.94 20.19
C LEU A 13 -1.25 0.71 19.29
N MET A 14 -2.28 -0.10 19.02
CA MET A 14 -2.07 -1.28 18.16
C MET A 14 -1.97 -0.94 16.68
N GLU A 15 -2.56 0.17 16.21
CA GLU A 15 -2.39 0.59 14.82
C GLU A 15 -0.98 1.13 14.58
N GLU A 16 -0.44 1.91 15.51
CA GLU A 16 0.95 2.40 15.45
C GLU A 16 1.96 1.25 15.46
N LEU A 17 1.76 0.25 16.34
CA LEU A 17 2.63 -0.92 16.40
C LEU A 17 2.55 -1.77 15.12
N VAL A 18 1.34 -1.98 14.59
CA VAL A 18 1.15 -2.68 13.31
C VAL A 18 1.85 -1.92 12.19
N GLU A 19 1.73 -0.60 12.16
CA GLU A 19 2.45 0.23 11.20
C GLU A 19 3.96 0.04 11.32
N GLU A 20 4.53 0.08 12.52
CA GLU A 20 5.97 -0.12 12.72
C GLU A 20 6.47 -1.50 12.26
N VAL A 21 5.65 -2.54 12.41
CA VAL A 21 5.95 -3.88 11.90
C VAL A 21 5.89 -3.89 10.38
N LEU A 22 4.85 -3.31 9.78
CA LEU A 22 4.67 -3.26 8.34
C LEU A 22 5.71 -2.38 7.64
N LEU A 23 6.20 -1.33 8.30
CA LEU A 23 7.29 -0.50 7.81
C LEU A 23 8.59 -1.30 7.66
N ARG A 24 8.81 -2.33 8.47
CA ARG A 24 10.01 -3.18 8.41
C ARG A 24 9.95 -4.27 7.34
N VAL A 25 8.81 -4.44 6.65
CA VAL A 25 8.69 -5.39 5.54
C VAL A 25 9.60 -4.92 4.39
N PRO A 26 10.42 -5.81 3.79
CA PRO A 26 11.28 -5.44 2.67
C PRO A 26 10.45 -5.01 1.46
N PRO A 27 10.93 -4.02 0.67
CA PRO A 27 10.21 -3.59 -0.53
C PRO A 27 10.18 -4.66 -1.63
N ASP A 28 11.07 -5.66 -1.57
CA ASP A 28 11.13 -6.79 -2.50
C ASP A 28 10.05 -7.86 -2.25
N ASP A 29 9.30 -7.75 -1.15
CA ASP A 29 8.14 -8.60 -0.84
C ASP A 29 6.83 -7.79 -0.72
N PRO A 30 6.35 -7.21 -1.84
CA PRO A 30 5.10 -6.45 -1.84
C PRO A 30 3.89 -7.34 -1.50
N ALA A 31 3.98 -8.66 -1.73
CA ALA A 31 2.90 -9.60 -1.45
C ALA A 31 2.54 -9.64 0.04
N THR A 32 3.51 -9.46 0.94
CA THR A 32 3.25 -9.42 2.38
C THR A 32 2.49 -8.17 2.82
N LEU A 33 2.76 -7.01 2.24
CA LEU A 33 1.96 -5.80 2.48
C LEU A 33 0.52 -5.95 1.96
N VAL A 34 0.36 -6.58 0.80
CA VAL A 34 -0.98 -6.89 0.24
C VAL A 34 -1.74 -7.84 1.16
N ARG A 35 -1.11 -8.93 1.61
CA ARG A 35 -1.72 -9.87 2.56
C ARG A 35 -2.13 -9.18 3.86
N ALA A 36 -1.30 -8.29 4.40
CA ALA A 36 -1.63 -7.50 5.58
C ALA A 36 -2.86 -6.60 5.34
N ALA A 37 -2.93 -5.91 4.20
CA ALA A 37 -4.08 -5.07 3.85
C ALA A 37 -5.39 -5.88 3.73
N LEU A 38 -5.31 -7.16 3.37
CA LEU A 38 -6.47 -8.05 3.25
C LEU A 38 -7.00 -8.60 4.59
N VAL A 39 -6.26 -8.46 5.70
CA VAL A 39 -6.69 -8.96 7.02
C VAL A 39 -7.95 -8.25 7.50
N CYS A 40 -7.97 -6.91 7.43
CA CYS A 40 -9.12 -6.12 7.86
C CYS A 40 -9.09 -4.69 7.27
N LYS A 41 -10.25 -4.01 7.29
CA LYS A 41 -10.39 -2.63 6.78
C LYS A 41 -9.41 -1.63 7.44
N PRO A 42 -9.17 -1.66 8.77
CA PRO A 42 -8.17 -0.78 9.39
C PRO A 42 -6.76 -0.96 8.82
N TRP A 43 -6.29 -2.20 8.64
CA TRP A 43 -4.96 -2.47 8.10
C TRP A 43 -4.85 -2.03 6.63
N CYS A 44 -5.90 -2.24 5.85
CA CYS A 44 -5.99 -1.71 4.49
C CYS A 44 -5.84 -0.18 4.44
N ARG A 45 -6.54 0.55 5.31
CA ARG A 45 -6.45 2.02 5.40
C ARG A 45 -5.05 2.47 5.81
N LEU A 46 -4.44 1.76 6.76
CA LEU A 46 -3.10 2.04 7.27
C LEU A 46 -2.07 1.91 6.14
N VAL A 47 -2.01 0.76 5.46
CA VAL A 47 -1.06 0.51 4.36
C VAL A 47 -1.27 1.46 3.18
N SER A 48 -2.54 1.78 2.87
CA SER A 48 -2.88 2.68 1.76
C SER A 48 -2.65 4.17 2.09
N GLY A 49 -2.43 4.49 3.37
CA GLY A 49 -2.28 5.85 3.88
C GLY A 49 -1.09 6.60 3.28
N ARG A 50 -1.20 7.93 3.15
CA ARG A 50 -0.06 8.77 2.72
C ARG A 50 1.10 8.70 3.72
N GLY A 51 0.81 8.70 5.02
CA GLY A 51 1.82 8.65 6.09
C GLY A 51 2.67 7.37 6.02
N PHE A 52 2.01 6.21 5.97
CA PHE A 52 2.68 4.91 5.80
C PHE A 52 3.57 4.91 4.55
N ARG A 53 3.02 5.26 3.38
CA ARG A 53 3.77 5.26 2.11
C ARG A 53 4.94 6.24 2.09
N HIS A 54 4.87 7.34 2.84
CA HIS A 54 5.98 8.28 2.97
C HIS A 54 7.09 7.68 3.84
N ARG A 55 6.76 7.22 5.05
CA ARG A 55 7.71 6.58 5.97
C ARG A 55 8.34 5.33 5.37
N PHE A 56 7.56 4.51 4.67
CA PHE A 56 8.05 3.31 3.99
C PHE A 56 9.10 3.66 2.94
N ARG A 57 8.88 4.70 2.13
CA ARG A 57 9.86 5.17 1.14
C ARG A 57 11.08 5.80 1.79
N GLU A 58 10.91 6.54 2.88
CA GLU A 58 12.03 7.16 3.60
C GLU A 58 12.95 6.12 4.24
N LEU A 59 12.37 5.05 4.79
CA LEU A 59 13.10 3.94 5.40
C LEU A 59 13.81 3.09 4.36
N HIS A 60 13.14 2.77 3.24
CA HIS A 60 13.67 1.83 2.25
C HIS A 60 14.40 2.48 1.08
N ARG A 61 14.25 3.80 0.88
CA ARG A 61 14.90 4.75 -0.08
C ARG A 61 14.95 4.37 -1.57
N THR A 62 14.94 3.10 -1.91
CA THR A 62 14.95 2.57 -3.26
C THR A 62 13.69 1.72 -3.42
N PRO A 63 12.56 2.32 -3.82
CA PRO A 63 11.42 1.51 -4.23
C PRO A 63 11.86 0.71 -5.48
N PRO A 64 11.60 -0.60 -5.56
CA PRO A 64 11.65 -1.29 -6.84
C PRO A 64 10.60 -0.60 -7.72
N MET A 65 11.07 0.25 -8.64
CA MET A 65 10.18 0.89 -9.60
C MET A 65 9.67 -0.21 -10.51
N LEU A 66 8.39 -0.57 -10.36
CA LEU A 66 7.72 -1.51 -11.26
C LEU A 66 7.54 -0.86 -12.63
N GLY A 67 7.27 0.45 -12.67
CA GLY A 67 7.08 1.22 -13.90
C GLY A 67 6.55 2.63 -13.66
N PHE A 68 6.32 3.37 -14.73
CA PHE A 68 5.71 4.71 -14.74
C PHE A 68 4.31 4.68 -15.36
N CYS A 69 3.34 5.36 -14.74
CA CYS A 69 2.08 5.71 -15.41
C CYS A 69 2.23 7.10 -16.05
N TYR A 70 1.89 7.22 -17.33
CA TYR A 70 1.79 8.50 -18.02
C TYR A 70 0.51 8.55 -18.83
N ILE A 71 -0.03 9.76 -18.96
CA ILE A 71 -1.23 10.03 -19.72
C ILE A 71 -0.81 10.43 -21.14
N THR A 72 -1.40 9.81 -22.15
CA THR A 72 -1.26 10.21 -23.55
C THR A 72 -2.59 10.77 -24.04
N TYR A 73 -2.51 11.86 -24.79
CA TYR A 73 -3.65 12.44 -25.51
C TYR A 73 -3.51 11.98 -26.96
N ASP A 74 -4.44 11.16 -27.44
CA ASP A 74 -4.52 10.87 -28.87
C ASP A 74 -5.16 12.09 -29.55
N GLU A 75 -4.53 12.61 -30.60
CA GLU A 75 -4.95 13.86 -31.26
C GLU A 75 -6.31 13.73 -31.97
N ASP A 76 -6.82 12.50 -32.09
CA ASP A 76 -8.03 12.16 -32.84
C ASP A 76 -9.27 11.89 -31.96
N GLU A 77 -9.13 11.64 -30.65
CA GLU A 77 -10.26 11.41 -29.73
C GLU A 77 -10.03 12.06 -28.34
N ASP A 78 -11.07 12.67 -27.77
CA ASP A 78 -11.08 13.30 -26.43
C ASP A 78 -10.92 12.28 -25.26
N GLU A 79 -10.23 11.16 -25.47
CA GLU A 79 -10.07 10.09 -24.50
C GLU A 79 -8.67 10.11 -23.87
N GLU A 80 -8.64 10.37 -22.56
CA GLU A 80 -7.40 10.40 -21.78
C GLU A 80 -6.90 8.97 -21.53
N ILE A 81 -5.97 8.49 -22.34
CA ILE A 81 -5.43 7.13 -22.19
C ILE A 81 -4.28 7.15 -21.17
N SER A 82 -4.52 6.50 -20.03
CA SER A 82 -3.46 6.20 -19.05
C SER A 82 -2.67 4.96 -19.48
N ARG A 83 -1.37 5.12 -19.73
CA ARG A 83 -0.46 4.04 -20.12
C ARG A 83 0.57 3.75 -19.03
N PHE A 84 0.82 2.48 -18.78
CA PHE A 84 1.85 2.01 -17.85
C PHE A 84 3.07 1.50 -18.63
N ALA A 85 4.25 2.05 -18.35
CA ALA A 85 5.54 1.57 -18.86
C ALA A 85 6.34 0.91 -17.75
N LEU A 86 6.56 -0.40 -17.86
CA LEU A 86 7.45 -1.15 -16.97
C LEU A 86 8.89 -0.62 -17.06
N THR A 87 9.53 -0.35 -15.92
CA THR A 87 10.94 0.11 -15.86
C THR A 87 11.94 -1.03 -15.73
N THR A 88 11.45 -2.26 -15.59
CA THR A 88 12.30 -3.44 -15.43
C THR A 88 11.90 -4.48 -16.48
N SER A 89 12.90 -5.08 -17.12
CA SER A 89 12.72 -6.34 -17.82
C SER A 89 12.47 -7.41 -16.77
N PHE A 90 11.21 -7.62 -16.40
CA PHE A 90 10.85 -8.73 -15.53
C PHE A 90 11.05 -10.00 -16.33
N THR A 91 12.14 -10.73 -16.05
CA THR A 91 12.33 -12.11 -16.50
C THR A 91 11.99 -12.99 -15.30
N PRO A 92 10.77 -13.57 -15.24
CA PRO A 92 10.47 -14.56 -14.22
C PRO A 92 11.36 -15.80 -14.44
N PRO A 93 11.72 -16.53 -13.36
CA PRO A 93 12.44 -17.79 -13.44
C PRO A 93 11.64 -18.90 -14.12
#